data_AF-A0A5P9QDI2-F1
#
_entry.id   AF-A0A5P9QDI2-F1
#
_cell.length_a   1.000
_cell.length_b   1.000
_cell.length_c   1.000
_cell.angle_alpha   90.00
_cell.angle_beta   90.00
_cell.angle_gamma   90.00
#
_symmetry.space_group_name_H-M   'P 1'
#
loop_
_entity.id
_entity.type
_entity.pdbx_description
1 polymer ?
#
loop_
_entity_poly.entity_id
_entity_poly.type
_entity_poly.pdbx_seq_one_letter_code
_entity_poly.pdbx_strand_id
1 'polypeptide(L)'
;MSTASTLLRGAPDTAPVRDDLGFLRRRARPRAVAVPEAPAPAAAPDLPVAAPSLALDLAPPAGATPPARPGRTPLPPLLRGLPGVGQGERRLLSADAPVVQLTRVQTGVGGLRGELHTAVDASVVVAYELADRTQGVVRDSQPYGPDDRRPVVHLAGPRFTVDLRQARALRRFVVVVRPADPAGPAVEGVLVLTTTGSSRLEIPLDPSDAGRTGAAADRTSTVALTGHLVRGALVLRAEHARQVRPLRDALAAYGYRGLSWRDADTVLAG
;
A
#
# COMPACT_ATOMS: atom_id res chain seq x y z
N MET A 1 -16.07 51.47 -10.09
CA MET A 1 -16.21 51.23 -8.64
C MET A 1 -15.81 49.79 -8.39
N SER A 2 -14.71 49.61 -7.66
CA SER A 2 -14.04 48.32 -7.43
C SER A 2 -14.53 47.74 -6.10
N THR A 3 -15.07 46.52 -6.11
CA THR A 3 -15.33 45.74 -4.90
C THR A 3 -14.43 44.52 -4.92
N ALA A 4 -13.41 44.57 -4.05
CA ALA A 4 -12.49 43.47 -3.81
C ALA A 4 -13.20 42.35 -3.07
N SER A 5 -13.28 41.16 -3.69
CA SER A 5 -13.70 39.93 -3.04
C SER A 5 -12.50 39.33 -2.30
N THR A 6 -12.52 39.48 -0.98
CA THR A 6 -11.60 38.84 -0.03
C THR A 6 -11.74 37.32 -0.11
N LEU A 7 -10.74 36.66 -0.69
CA LEU A 7 -10.58 35.20 -0.67
C LEU A 7 -10.32 34.71 0.76
N LEU A 8 -11.34 34.15 1.39
CA LEU A 8 -11.19 33.40 2.64
C LEU A 8 -10.50 32.05 2.33
N ARG A 9 -9.17 32.02 2.45
CA ARG A 9 -8.39 30.78 2.50
C ARG A 9 -8.85 29.98 3.73
N GLY A 10 -9.54 28.86 3.52
CA GLY A 10 -9.79 27.89 4.59
C GLY A 10 -8.45 27.37 5.13
N ALA A 11 -8.21 27.55 6.42
CA ALA A 11 -6.99 27.13 7.09
C ALA A 11 -6.92 25.58 7.17
N PRO A 12 -5.73 24.97 6.95
CA PRO A 12 -5.51 23.52 6.92
C PRO A 12 -5.60 22.83 8.30
N ASP A 13 -5.86 23.58 9.38
CA ASP A 13 -5.99 23.07 10.75
C ASP A 13 -7.37 22.45 11.06
N THR A 14 -8.26 22.37 10.08
CA THR A 14 -9.60 21.77 10.24
C THR A 14 -9.62 20.25 10.03
N ALA A 15 -8.47 19.61 9.81
CA ALA A 15 -8.38 18.16 9.81
C ALA A 15 -8.58 17.63 11.26
N PRO A 16 -9.58 16.77 11.52
CA PRO A 16 -9.82 16.26 12.87
C PRO A 16 -8.61 15.47 13.37
N VAL A 17 -8.29 15.66 14.65
CA VAL A 17 -7.22 14.94 15.35
C VAL A 17 -7.50 13.44 15.27
N ARG A 18 -6.55 12.68 14.74
CA ARG A 18 -6.64 11.22 14.56
C ARG A 18 -6.05 10.49 15.77
N ASP A 19 -6.89 10.21 16.76
CA ASP A 19 -6.50 9.48 17.98
C ASP A 19 -6.31 7.96 17.75
N ASP A 20 -6.82 7.43 16.64
CA ASP A 20 -6.73 6.02 16.25
C ASP A 20 -5.34 5.61 15.68
N LEU A 21 -4.48 6.59 15.39
CA LEU A 21 -3.11 6.38 14.89
C LEU A 21 -2.04 6.36 16.02
N GLY A 22 -2.46 6.17 17.27
CA GLY A 22 -1.55 6.14 18.43
C GLY A 22 -0.38 5.15 18.32
N PHE A 23 -0.51 4.11 17.49
CA PHE A 23 0.54 3.12 17.25
C PHE A 23 1.74 3.65 16.43
N LEU A 24 1.64 4.81 15.79
CA LEU A 24 2.76 5.46 15.09
C LEU A 24 3.70 6.24 16.04
N ARG A 25 3.31 6.48 17.30
CA ARG A 25 3.98 7.44 18.20
C ARG A 25 5.06 6.89 19.14
N ARG A 26 5.53 5.64 19.02
CA ARG A 26 6.56 5.13 19.94
C ARG A 26 7.70 4.39 19.24
N ARG A 27 8.81 5.10 19.00
CA ARG A 27 10.15 4.50 18.94
C ARG A 27 10.79 4.64 20.31
N ALA A 28 10.69 3.62 21.16
CA ALA A 28 11.60 3.47 22.29
C ALA A 28 12.89 2.82 21.77
N ARG A 29 14.05 3.41 22.09
CA ARG A 29 15.38 2.87 21.76
C ARG A 29 15.58 1.52 22.45
N PRO A 30 16.01 0.44 21.76
CA PRO A 30 16.46 -0.76 22.44
C PRO A 30 17.84 -0.54 23.08
N ARG A 31 17.94 -0.94 24.35
CA ARG A 31 19.18 -0.97 25.17
C ARG A 31 20.01 -2.18 24.76
N ALA A 32 21.29 -1.98 24.49
CA ALA A 32 22.23 -3.04 24.14
C ALA A 32 22.48 -3.97 25.34
N VAL A 33 22.43 -5.28 25.10
CA VAL A 33 22.80 -6.34 26.05
C VAL A 33 24.05 -7.03 25.50
N ALA A 34 25.06 -7.17 26.34
CA ALA A 34 26.38 -7.71 26.01
C ALA A 34 26.35 -9.21 25.70
N VAL A 35 27.25 -9.63 24.81
CA VAL A 35 27.45 -11.02 24.35
C VAL A 35 28.54 -11.67 25.20
N PRO A 36 28.34 -12.88 25.76
CA PRO A 36 29.43 -13.64 26.36
C PRO A 36 30.15 -14.51 25.32
N GLU A 37 31.48 -14.48 25.40
CA GLU A 37 32.45 -15.22 24.59
C GLU A 37 32.63 -16.65 25.13
N ALA A 38 32.74 -17.65 24.24
CA ALA A 38 32.96 -19.05 24.58
C ALA A 38 34.00 -19.70 23.63
N PRO A 39 34.72 -20.75 24.10
CA PRO A 39 36.14 -20.93 23.80
C PRO A 39 36.46 -21.87 22.62
N ALA A 40 37.71 -21.79 22.17
CA ALA A 40 38.32 -22.58 21.10
C ALA A 40 38.63 -24.03 21.49
N PRO A 41 38.61 -24.98 20.52
CA PRO A 41 39.37 -26.22 20.62
C PRO A 41 40.30 -26.44 19.41
N ALA A 42 41.49 -26.99 19.64
CA ALA A 42 42.31 -27.58 18.59
C ALA A 42 43.30 -28.65 19.11
N ALA A 43 43.63 -29.56 18.19
CA ALA A 43 44.65 -30.64 18.16
C ALA A 43 44.16 -32.02 18.67
N ALA A 44 44.35 -33.16 17.99
CA ALA A 44 45.11 -33.61 16.80
C ALA A 44 44.66 -35.09 16.46
N PRO A 45 45.41 -35.96 15.75
CA PRO A 45 45.95 -35.95 14.38
C PRO A 45 45.50 -37.16 13.50
N ASP A 46 45.93 -37.13 12.23
CA ASP A 46 45.72 -38.09 11.12
C ASP A 46 46.32 -39.50 11.31
N LEU A 47 45.69 -40.51 10.68
CA LEU A 47 46.35 -41.68 10.09
C LEU A 47 45.62 -42.16 8.80
N PRO A 48 46.34 -42.60 7.74
CA PRO A 48 45.77 -42.97 6.45
C PRO A 48 45.67 -44.51 6.25
N VAL A 49 44.68 -44.99 5.49
CA VAL A 49 44.72 -46.31 4.84
C VAL A 49 44.03 -46.26 3.48
N ALA A 50 44.69 -46.85 2.49
CA ALA A 50 44.39 -46.83 1.06
C ALA A 50 43.23 -47.75 0.62
N ALA A 51 42.63 -47.39 -0.52
CA ALA A 51 41.53 -48.06 -1.21
C ALA A 51 41.92 -49.38 -1.90
N PRO A 52 40.92 -50.15 -2.39
CA PRO A 52 40.71 -50.13 -3.84
C PRO A 52 39.23 -50.16 -4.32
N SER A 53 39.00 -49.33 -5.34
CA SER A 53 38.23 -49.52 -6.58
C SER A 53 36.81 -50.13 -6.66
N LEU A 54 35.97 -49.39 -7.43
CA LEU A 54 34.80 -49.76 -8.25
C LEU A 54 33.38 -49.59 -7.65
N ALA A 55 32.81 -48.39 -7.79
CA ALA A 55 31.41 -48.16 -8.20
C ALA A 55 31.19 -46.67 -8.51
N LEU A 56 30.51 -46.37 -9.62
CA LEU A 56 30.10 -45.02 -10.02
C LEU A 56 28.88 -44.63 -9.15
N ASP A 57 29.14 -43.97 -8.02
CA ASP A 57 28.13 -43.52 -7.06
C ASP A 57 27.87 -42.00 -7.22
N LEU A 58 26.63 -41.61 -7.47
CA LEU A 58 26.16 -40.21 -7.47
C LEU A 58 25.75 -39.77 -6.06
N ALA A 59 26.44 -40.29 -5.03
CA ALA A 59 26.30 -39.80 -3.67
C ALA A 59 26.97 -38.43 -3.52
N PRO A 60 26.29 -37.42 -2.95
CA PRO A 60 26.94 -36.17 -2.59
C PRO A 60 28.06 -36.47 -1.57
N PRO A 61 29.22 -35.78 -1.65
CA PRO A 61 30.32 -36.03 -0.73
C PRO A 61 29.84 -35.84 0.72
N ALA A 62 29.81 -36.95 1.46
CA ALA A 62 29.58 -36.94 2.90
C ALA A 62 30.74 -36.19 3.55
N GLY A 63 30.46 -35.00 4.08
CA GLY A 63 31.46 -34.14 4.73
C GLY A 63 31.39 -32.66 4.36
N ALA A 64 30.62 -32.29 3.33
CA ALA A 64 30.33 -30.88 3.08
C ALA A 64 29.36 -30.38 4.14
N THR A 65 29.86 -29.66 5.15
CA THR A 65 29.02 -28.90 6.08
C THR A 65 28.18 -27.95 5.23
N PRO A 66 26.84 -28.05 5.24
CA PRO A 66 26.02 -27.15 4.42
C PRO A 66 26.36 -25.71 4.80
N PRO A 67 26.56 -24.81 3.82
CA PRO A 67 26.88 -23.42 4.12
C PRO A 67 25.82 -22.88 5.06
N ALA A 68 26.28 -22.27 6.17
CA ALA A 68 25.41 -21.71 7.18
C ALA A 68 24.38 -20.81 6.48
N ARG A 69 23.12 -21.26 6.44
CA ARG A 69 22.05 -20.46 5.84
C ARG A 69 22.05 -19.13 6.58
N PRO A 70 22.14 -17.98 5.88
CA PRO A 70 22.11 -16.70 6.54
C PRO A 70 20.88 -16.65 7.44
N GLY A 71 21.11 -16.43 8.74
CA GLY A 71 20.06 -16.46 9.75
C GLY A 71 18.97 -15.49 9.34
N ARG A 72 17.80 -16.02 8.98
CA ARG A 72 16.64 -15.17 8.68
C ARG A 72 16.23 -14.49 9.97
N THR A 73 16.50 -13.19 10.09
CA THR A 73 15.99 -12.39 11.20
C THR A 73 14.47 -12.53 11.25
N PRO A 74 13.88 -12.96 12.38
CA PRO A 74 12.43 -13.11 12.49
C PRO A 74 11.73 -11.78 12.20
N LEU A 75 10.69 -11.82 11.37
CA LEU A 75 9.91 -10.62 11.04
C LEU A 75 9.03 -10.21 12.24
N PRO A 76 8.93 -8.90 12.56
CA PRO A 76 8.11 -8.42 13.67
C PRO A 76 6.65 -8.84 13.52
N PRO A 77 5.97 -9.32 14.57
CA PRO A 77 4.62 -9.88 14.47
C PRO A 77 3.62 -8.88 13.84
N LEU A 78 2.62 -9.43 13.15
CA LEU A 78 1.53 -8.65 12.58
C LEU A 78 0.81 -7.81 13.66
N LEU A 79 0.07 -6.80 13.21
CA LEU A 79 -0.70 -5.98 14.14
C LEU A 79 -1.79 -6.86 14.74
N ARG A 80 -1.85 -6.91 16.08
CA ARG A 80 -2.90 -7.64 16.78
C ARG A 80 -4.20 -6.81 16.72
N GLY A 81 -5.34 -7.50 16.63
CA GLY A 81 -6.66 -6.87 16.65
C GLY A 81 -7.16 -6.36 15.30
N LEU A 82 -6.36 -6.39 14.23
CA LEU A 82 -6.87 -6.14 12.88
C LEU A 82 -7.42 -7.43 12.28
N PRO A 83 -8.59 -7.38 11.63
CA PRO A 83 -9.16 -8.56 11.01
C PRO A 83 -8.32 -8.95 9.78
N GLY A 84 -7.90 -10.21 9.74
CA GLY A 84 -7.18 -10.79 8.60
C GLY A 84 -8.13 -11.10 7.43
N VAL A 85 -7.58 -11.31 6.24
CA VAL A 85 -8.34 -11.78 5.06
C VAL A 85 -7.93 -13.21 4.71
N GLY A 86 -8.86 -14.15 4.85
CA GLY A 86 -8.68 -15.54 4.48
C GLY A 86 -8.63 -15.77 2.97
N GLN A 87 -8.15 -16.93 2.54
CA GLN A 87 -8.18 -17.33 1.13
C GLN A 87 -9.63 -17.51 0.65
N GLY A 88 -9.96 -17.00 -0.54
CA GLY A 88 -11.30 -17.08 -1.13
C GLY A 88 -12.40 -16.31 -0.37
N GLU A 89 -12.04 -15.61 0.69
CA GLU A 89 -12.99 -14.86 1.52
C GLU A 89 -13.63 -13.72 0.72
N ARG A 90 -14.93 -13.53 0.90
CA ARG A 90 -15.64 -12.32 0.47
C ARG A 90 -15.92 -11.45 1.68
N ARG A 91 -15.55 -10.18 1.63
CA ARG A 91 -15.78 -9.24 2.73
C ARG A 91 -16.18 -7.86 2.22
N LEU A 92 -17.23 -7.31 2.83
CA LEU A 92 -17.59 -5.91 2.70
C LEU A 92 -16.74 -5.08 3.68
N LEU A 93 -16.03 -4.07 3.19
CA LEU A 93 -15.45 -3.04 4.04
C LEU A 93 -16.52 -1.95 4.17
N SER A 94 -17.10 -1.82 5.37
CA SER A 94 -18.10 -0.80 5.70
C SER A 94 -17.50 0.26 6.60
N ALA A 95 -18.25 1.33 6.88
CA ALA A 95 -17.84 2.36 7.84
C ALA A 95 -17.52 1.78 9.24
N ASP A 96 -18.22 0.73 9.68
CA ASP A 96 -18.00 0.07 10.97
C ASP A 96 -16.83 -0.92 10.97
N ALA A 97 -16.51 -1.48 9.80
CA ALA A 97 -15.40 -2.42 9.61
C ALA A 97 -14.53 -2.04 8.40
N PRO A 98 -13.87 -0.87 8.40
CA PRO A 98 -13.25 -0.33 7.19
C PRO A 98 -11.84 -0.89 6.95
N VAL A 99 -11.23 -1.54 7.94
CA VAL A 99 -9.82 -1.93 7.91
C VAL A 99 -9.67 -3.44 7.84
N VAL A 100 -8.77 -3.90 6.97
CA VAL A 100 -8.32 -5.30 6.94
C VAL A 100 -6.81 -5.38 6.78
N GLN A 101 -6.23 -6.45 7.31
CA GLN A 101 -4.82 -6.74 7.14
C GLN A 101 -4.63 -8.00 6.28
N LEU A 102 -3.88 -7.86 5.18
CA LEU A 102 -3.45 -9.01 4.39
C LEU A 102 -2.35 -9.77 5.13
N THR A 103 -2.27 -11.07 4.90
CA THR A 103 -1.15 -11.88 5.38
C THR A 103 0.15 -11.46 4.68
N ARG A 104 1.31 -11.79 5.26
CA ARG A 104 2.61 -11.54 4.60
C ARG A 104 2.76 -12.31 3.29
N VAL A 105 2.12 -13.49 3.20
CA VAL A 105 2.16 -14.32 1.98
C VAL A 105 1.38 -13.62 0.87
N GLN A 106 0.15 -13.18 1.15
CA GLN A 106 -0.64 -12.38 0.19
C GLN A 106 0.09 -11.08 -0.20
N THR A 107 0.76 -10.44 0.77
CA THR A 107 1.54 -9.22 0.54
C THR A 107 2.85 -9.47 -0.23
N GLY A 108 3.44 -10.66 -0.16
CA GLY A 108 4.78 -10.90 -0.70
C GLY A 108 4.83 -11.62 -2.05
N VAL A 109 3.77 -12.35 -2.41
CA VAL A 109 3.75 -13.23 -3.60
C VAL A 109 2.81 -12.70 -4.69
N GLY A 110 1.86 -11.85 -4.31
CA GLY A 110 0.70 -11.54 -5.12
C GLY A 110 0.69 -10.17 -5.80
N GLY A 111 -0.47 -9.88 -6.38
CA GLY A 111 -0.91 -8.53 -6.74
C GLY A 111 -2.21 -8.22 -6.02
N LEU A 112 -2.47 -6.93 -5.79
CA LEU A 112 -3.78 -6.42 -5.44
C LEU A 112 -4.39 -5.82 -6.70
N ARG A 113 -5.50 -6.37 -7.18
CA ARG A 113 -6.24 -5.81 -8.30
C ARG A 113 -7.46 -5.10 -7.79
N GLY A 114 -7.69 -3.86 -8.20
CA GLY A 114 -8.93 -3.15 -7.99
C GLY A 114 -9.69 -2.94 -9.28
N GLU A 115 -11.01 -2.98 -9.20
CA GLU A 115 -11.92 -2.71 -10.32
C GLU A 115 -13.09 -1.87 -9.82
N LEU A 116 -13.27 -0.71 -10.45
CA LEU A 116 -14.39 0.18 -10.16
C LEU A 116 -15.61 -0.27 -10.98
N HIS A 117 -16.74 -0.48 -10.30
CA HIS A 117 -18.03 -0.72 -10.92
C HIS A 117 -18.98 0.42 -10.55
N THR A 118 -19.43 1.16 -11.55
CA THR A 118 -20.31 2.32 -11.38
C THR A 118 -21.21 2.47 -12.61
N ALA A 119 -22.34 3.15 -12.45
CA ALA A 119 -23.26 3.47 -13.53
C ALA A 119 -22.87 4.76 -14.30
N VAL A 120 -21.95 5.56 -13.76
CA VAL A 120 -21.51 6.82 -14.36
C VAL A 120 -20.06 6.72 -14.82
N ASP A 121 -19.68 7.49 -15.83
CA ASP A 121 -18.29 7.53 -16.26
C ASP A 121 -17.40 8.11 -15.15
N ALA A 122 -16.44 7.32 -14.72
CA ALA A 122 -15.51 7.66 -13.65
C ALA A 122 -14.10 7.17 -13.98
N SER A 123 -13.11 7.95 -13.54
CA SER A 123 -11.70 7.61 -13.64
C SER A 123 -11.14 7.25 -12.26
N VAL A 124 -10.12 6.37 -12.29
CA VAL A 124 -9.35 5.99 -11.11
C VAL A 124 -7.99 6.67 -11.18
N VAL A 125 -7.57 7.23 -10.05
CA VAL A 125 -6.23 7.79 -9.85
C VAL A 125 -5.60 7.07 -8.67
N VAL A 126 -4.36 6.62 -8.82
CA VAL A 126 -3.62 5.96 -7.74
C VAL A 126 -2.35 6.75 -7.45
N ALA A 127 -2.27 7.35 -6.26
CA ALA A 127 -1.02 7.92 -5.79
C ALA A 127 -0.29 6.92 -4.91
N TYR A 128 1.04 6.86 -5.04
CA TYR A 128 1.89 5.92 -4.31
C TYR A 128 3.10 6.63 -3.72
N GLU A 129 3.67 6.04 -2.66
CA GLU A 129 4.94 6.44 -2.09
C GLU A 129 5.82 5.20 -1.91
N LEU A 130 7.04 5.28 -2.40
CA LEU A 130 8.03 4.22 -2.33
C LEU A 130 8.87 4.28 -1.05
N ALA A 131 9.69 3.24 -0.83
CA ALA A 131 10.56 3.04 0.32
C ALA A 131 11.53 4.21 0.53
N ASP A 132 12.06 4.71 -0.57
CA ASP A 132 12.97 5.85 -0.70
C ASP A 132 12.30 7.22 -0.57
N ARG A 133 10.97 7.26 -0.32
CA ARG A 133 10.12 8.46 -0.23
C ARG A 133 9.68 9.05 -1.57
N THR A 134 10.10 8.49 -2.69
CA THR A 134 9.63 8.93 -4.01
C THR A 134 8.12 8.81 -4.07
N GLN A 135 7.44 9.87 -4.49
CA GLN A 135 5.99 9.89 -4.65
C GLN A 135 5.65 9.84 -6.14
N GLY A 136 4.47 9.37 -6.47
CA GLY A 136 4.03 9.40 -7.85
C GLY A 136 2.53 9.21 -7.95
N VAL A 137 2.01 9.51 -9.13
CA VAL A 137 0.59 9.40 -9.43
C VAL A 137 0.44 8.67 -10.75
N VAL A 138 -0.37 7.61 -10.72
CA VAL A 138 -0.81 6.88 -11.90
C VAL A 138 -2.24 7.32 -12.22
N ARG A 139 -2.47 7.68 -13.48
CA ARG A 139 -3.74 8.17 -14.05
C ARG A 139 -3.82 7.78 -15.52
N ASP A 140 -4.94 8.00 -16.21
CA ASP A 140 -5.09 7.55 -17.62
C ASP A 140 -4.01 8.08 -18.57
N SER A 141 -3.53 9.31 -18.37
CA SER A 141 -2.44 9.90 -19.16
C SER A 141 -1.05 9.40 -18.77
N GLN A 142 -0.90 8.75 -17.63
CA GLN A 142 0.34 8.15 -17.12
C GLN A 142 -0.02 6.84 -16.40
N PRO A 143 -0.29 5.76 -17.16
CA PRO A 143 -0.93 4.55 -16.62
C PRO A 143 0.03 3.61 -15.90
N TYR A 144 1.32 3.95 -15.79
CA TYR A 144 2.35 3.15 -15.11
C TYR A 144 3.11 4.00 -14.09
N GLY A 145 3.53 3.38 -12.98
CA GLY A 145 4.45 4.00 -12.02
C GLY A 145 5.18 2.96 -11.15
N PRO A 146 6.44 3.19 -10.77
CA PRO A 146 7.28 4.34 -11.14
C PRO A 146 7.88 4.26 -12.55
N ASP A 147 7.89 3.07 -13.15
CA ASP A 147 8.49 2.80 -14.45
C ASP A 147 7.51 1.96 -15.28
N ASP A 148 7.56 2.10 -16.61
CA ASP A 148 6.68 1.42 -17.55
C ASP A 148 7.06 -0.05 -17.79
N ARG A 149 8.34 -0.40 -17.66
CA ARG A 149 8.84 -1.78 -17.83
C ARG A 149 8.63 -2.62 -16.58
N ARG A 150 8.69 -1.99 -15.39
CA ARG A 150 8.48 -2.65 -14.09
C ARG A 150 7.55 -1.82 -13.19
N PRO A 151 6.26 -1.70 -13.54
CA PRO A 151 5.33 -0.93 -12.76
C PRO A 151 5.05 -1.60 -11.42
N VAL A 152 5.11 -0.81 -10.35
CA VAL A 152 4.54 -1.18 -9.05
C VAL A 152 3.03 -0.95 -9.07
N VAL A 153 2.59 0.11 -9.74
CA VAL A 153 1.20 0.47 -9.91
C VAL A 153 0.91 0.63 -11.40
N HIS A 154 -0.21 0.07 -11.85
CA HIS A 154 -0.66 0.15 -13.23
C HIS A 154 -2.18 0.38 -13.30
N LEU A 155 -2.60 1.20 -14.27
CA LEU A 155 -4.01 1.46 -14.61
C LEU A 155 -4.38 0.95 -16.00
N ALA A 156 -5.58 0.38 -16.11
CA ALA A 156 -6.19 0.00 -17.37
C ALA A 156 -7.71 0.28 -17.32
N GLY A 157 -8.08 1.51 -17.69
CA GLY A 157 -9.47 2.01 -17.58
C GLY A 157 -9.92 2.03 -16.11
N PRO A 158 -11.06 1.41 -15.75
CA PRO A 158 -11.56 1.40 -14.37
C PRO A 158 -10.79 0.44 -13.44
N ARG A 159 -9.74 -0.22 -13.95
CA ARG A 159 -8.96 -1.22 -13.23
C ARG A 159 -7.60 -0.67 -12.83
N PHE A 160 -7.16 -1.03 -11.64
CA PHE A 160 -5.79 -0.82 -11.19
C PHE A 160 -5.18 -2.12 -10.68
N THR A 161 -3.87 -2.22 -10.77
CA THR A 161 -3.10 -3.30 -10.16
C THR A 161 -1.97 -2.69 -9.35
N VAL A 162 -1.75 -3.22 -8.15
CA VAL A 162 -0.55 -3.00 -7.35
C VAL A 162 0.22 -4.31 -7.30
N ASP A 163 1.41 -4.36 -7.90
CA ASP A 163 2.30 -5.52 -7.83
C ASP A 163 2.93 -5.60 -6.44
N LEU A 164 2.48 -6.58 -5.64
CA LEU A 164 2.96 -6.73 -4.28
C LEU A 164 4.29 -7.49 -4.19
N ARG A 165 4.73 -8.16 -5.26
CA ARG A 165 6.08 -8.74 -5.32
C ARG A 165 7.14 -7.64 -5.30
N GLN A 166 6.83 -6.51 -5.93
CA GLN A 166 7.62 -5.30 -5.88
C GLN A 166 7.31 -4.42 -4.68
N ALA A 167 6.29 -4.75 -3.87
CA ALA A 167 5.85 -3.91 -2.74
C ALA A 167 6.83 -3.83 -1.57
N ARG A 168 8.00 -4.50 -1.59
CA ARG A 168 9.08 -4.09 -0.67
C ARG A 168 9.54 -2.65 -0.93
N ALA A 169 9.39 -2.19 -2.17
CA ALA A 169 9.59 -0.80 -2.52
C ALA A 169 8.37 0.06 -2.22
N LEU A 170 7.17 -0.49 -1.97
CA LEU A 170 5.95 0.31 -1.73
C LEU A 170 5.75 0.55 -0.23
N ARG A 171 5.61 1.82 0.17
CA ARG A 171 5.27 2.16 1.56
C ARG A 171 3.78 2.36 1.76
N ARG A 172 3.15 3.04 0.81
CA ARG A 172 1.71 3.31 0.84
C ARG A 172 1.18 3.67 -0.55
N PHE A 173 -0.12 3.53 -0.71
CA PHE A 173 -0.85 4.08 -1.85
C PHE A 173 -2.23 4.57 -1.40
N VAL A 174 -2.83 5.41 -2.23
CA VAL A 174 -4.21 5.88 -2.08
C VAL A 174 -4.90 5.80 -3.44
N VAL A 175 -6.15 5.33 -3.43
CA VAL A 175 -7.00 5.25 -4.61
C VAL A 175 -8.06 6.33 -4.51
N VAL A 176 -8.10 7.16 -5.54
CA VAL A 176 -9.05 8.26 -5.70
C VAL A 176 -9.92 7.95 -6.91
N VAL A 177 -11.22 8.08 -6.72
CA VAL A 177 -12.24 7.94 -7.78
C VAL A 177 -12.77 9.31 -8.11
N ARG A 178 -12.92 9.60 -9.40
CA ARG A 178 -13.37 10.90 -9.90
C ARG A 178 -14.40 10.73 -10.99
N PRO A 179 -15.46 11.56 -11.05
CA PRO A 179 -16.34 11.58 -12.21
C PRO A 179 -15.57 12.07 -13.44
N ALA A 180 -15.93 11.58 -14.63
CA ALA A 180 -15.31 12.00 -15.89
C ALA A 180 -15.64 13.47 -16.20
N ASP A 181 -16.91 13.86 -16.02
CA ASP A 181 -17.32 15.25 -15.98
C ASP A 181 -17.22 15.78 -14.54
N PRO A 182 -16.37 16.78 -14.28
CA PRO A 182 -16.26 17.36 -12.94
C PRO A 182 -17.50 18.11 -12.45
N ALA A 183 -18.42 18.49 -13.35
CA ALA A 183 -19.75 19.02 -13.01
C ALA A 183 -20.82 17.90 -12.94
N GLY A 184 -20.43 16.66 -13.24
CA GLY A 184 -21.29 15.49 -13.23
C GLY A 184 -21.69 15.03 -11.83
N PRO A 185 -22.57 14.02 -11.75
CA PRO A 185 -23.00 13.46 -10.47
C PRO A 185 -21.79 12.87 -9.71
N ALA A 186 -21.91 12.83 -8.38
CA ALA A 186 -20.93 12.12 -7.56
C ALA A 186 -20.91 10.62 -7.94
N VAL A 187 -19.72 10.02 -7.90
CA VAL A 187 -19.56 8.62 -8.28
C VAL A 187 -20.15 7.72 -7.20
N GLU A 188 -21.22 7.03 -7.56
CA GLU A 188 -21.83 5.94 -6.79
C GLU A 188 -21.44 4.59 -7.39
N GLY A 189 -21.17 3.60 -6.55
CA GLY A 189 -20.86 2.26 -7.02
C GLY A 189 -20.11 1.40 -6.01
N VAL A 190 -19.25 0.51 -6.50
CA VAL A 190 -18.42 -0.35 -5.66
C VAL A 190 -17.01 -0.46 -6.23
N LEU A 191 -16.01 -0.26 -5.37
CA LEU A 191 -14.64 -0.64 -5.66
C LEU A 191 -14.40 -2.07 -5.17
N VAL A 192 -14.13 -2.98 -6.09
CA VAL A 192 -13.87 -4.40 -5.80
C VAL A 192 -12.37 -4.65 -5.83
N LEU A 193 -11.81 -5.16 -4.74
CA LEU A 193 -10.42 -5.60 -4.66
C LEU A 193 -10.33 -7.11 -4.68
N THR A 194 -9.45 -7.64 -5.52
CA THR A 194 -9.15 -9.07 -5.59
C THR A 194 -7.68 -9.30 -5.26
N THR A 195 -7.42 -10.24 -4.36
CA THR A 195 -6.05 -10.68 -4.02
C THR A 195 -5.67 -11.94 -4.79
N THR A 196 -4.38 -12.29 -4.83
CA THR A 196 -3.89 -13.55 -5.43
C THR A 196 -4.47 -14.82 -4.78
N GLY A 197 -5.01 -14.73 -3.56
CA GLY A 197 -5.74 -15.83 -2.91
C GLY A 197 -7.21 -15.92 -3.30
N SER A 198 -7.63 -15.24 -4.38
CA SER A 198 -9.02 -15.10 -4.83
C SER A 198 -9.98 -14.50 -3.79
N SER A 199 -9.44 -13.91 -2.72
CA SER A 199 -10.24 -13.14 -1.76
C SER A 199 -10.74 -11.87 -2.42
N ARG A 200 -12.01 -11.53 -2.17
CA ARG A 200 -12.72 -10.39 -2.73
C ARG A 200 -13.13 -9.43 -1.61
N LEU A 201 -12.65 -8.19 -1.69
CA LEU A 201 -13.05 -7.13 -0.78
C LEU A 201 -13.91 -6.13 -1.55
N GLU A 202 -15.05 -5.75 -1.00
CA GLU A 202 -15.98 -4.82 -1.64
C GLU A 202 -16.04 -3.54 -0.80
N ILE A 203 -15.89 -2.40 -1.47
CA ILE A 203 -15.93 -1.07 -0.85
C ILE A 203 -17.05 -0.29 -1.54
N PRO A 204 -18.23 -0.17 -0.91
CA PRO A 204 -19.28 0.71 -1.39
C PRO A 204 -18.77 2.14 -1.48
N LEU A 205 -19.10 2.78 -2.61
CA LEU A 205 -18.90 4.19 -2.84
C LEU A 205 -20.28 4.83 -2.80
N ASP A 206 -20.65 5.35 -1.63
CA ASP A 206 -21.91 6.06 -1.44
C ASP A 206 -21.62 7.57 -1.37
N PRO A 207 -22.16 8.38 -2.28
CA PRO A 207 -21.97 9.83 -2.22
C PRO A 207 -22.63 10.49 -0.99
N SER A 208 -23.57 9.82 -0.33
CA SER A 208 -24.23 10.29 0.89
C SER A 208 -23.36 10.13 2.15
N ASP A 209 -22.41 9.18 2.13
CA ASP A 209 -21.41 9.01 3.21
C ASP A 209 -20.37 10.13 3.21
N ALA A 210 -20.24 10.88 2.10
CA ALA A 210 -19.48 12.12 2.08
C ALA A 210 -20.23 13.18 2.88
N GLY A 211 -19.90 13.27 4.17
CA GLY A 211 -20.51 14.22 5.11
C GLY A 211 -20.77 15.58 4.46
N ARG A 212 -22.03 16.04 4.56
CA ARG A 212 -22.55 17.27 3.96
C ARG A 212 -21.64 18.47 4.27
N THR A 213 -20.67 18.70 3.39
CA THR A 213 -19.86 19.92 3.39
C THR A 213 -20.42 20.76 2.24
N GLY A 214 -20.94 21.93 2.58
CA GLY A 214 -21.95 22.68 1.83
C GLY A 214 -21.66 23.01 0.36
N ALA A 215 -22.78 23.20 -0.34
CA ALA A 215 -23.08 23.98 -1.55
C ALA A 215 -22.03 24.18 -2.66
N ALA A 216 -22.55 23.96 -3.89
CA ALA A 216 -22.05 24.36 -5.21
C ALA A 216 -21.08 23.41 -5.92
N ALA A 217 -21.32 23.30 -7.23
CA ALA A 217 -20.82 22.31 -8.17
C ALA A 217 -19.35 22.50 -8.52
N ASP A 218 -18.46 21.76 -7.85
CA ASP A 218 -17.04 21.78 -8.22
C ASP A 218 -16.37 20.43 -7.95
N ARG A 219 -16.02 19.71 -9.01
CA ARG A 219 -15.07 18.59 -9.11
C ARG A 219 -14.83 17.77 -7.83
N THR A 220 -15.68 16.78 -7.56
CA THR A 220 -15.53 15.89 -6.40
C THR A 220 -14.47 14.81 -6.65
N SER A 221 -13.44 14.76 -5.82
CA SER A 221 -12.55 13.58 -5.73
C SER A 221 -12.93 12.77 -4.50
N THR A 222 -13.27 11.49 -4.70
CA THR A 222 -13.62 10.57 -3.61
C THR A 222 -12.43 9.68 -3.32
N VAL A 223 -11.88 9.77 -2.11
CA VAL A 223 -10.86 8.80 -1.69
C VAL A 223 -11.54 7.51 -1.26
N ALA A 224 -11.32 6.44 -2.03
CA ALA A 224 -12.00 5.16 -1.82
C ALA A 224 -11.22 4.25 -0.86
N LEU A 225 -9.89 4.19 -1.04
CA LEU A 225 -9.04 3.20 -0.39
C LEU A 225 -7.67 3.79 -0.06
N THR A 226 -7.16 3.48 1.12
CA THR A 226 -5.74 3.62 1.44
C THR A 226 -5.10 2.26 1.71
N GLY A 227 -3.84 2.12 1.32
CA GLY A 227 -3.04 0.93 1.58
C GLY A 227 -1.72 1.31 2.21
N HIS A 228 -1.32 0.62 3.28
CA HIS A 228 -0.07 0.85 4.00
C HIS A 228 0.69 -0.44 4.23
N LEU A 229 1.98 -0.45 3.88
CA LEU A 229 2.85 -1.56 4.24
C LEU A 229 3.31 -1.40 5.70
N VAL A 230 2.82 -2.28 6.58
CA VAL A 230 3.16 -2.28 8.01
C VAL A 230 3.72 -3.64 8.41
N ARG A 231 4.96 -3.67 8.92
CA ARG A 231 5.66 -4.89 9.36
C ARG A 231 5.66 -6.01 8.29
N GLY A 232 5.77 -5.63 7.02
CA GLY A 232 5.79 -6.53 5.87
C GLY A 232 4.43 -7.12 5.47
N ALA A 233 3.34 -6.53 5.96
CA ALA A 233 1.98 -6.87 5.57
C ALA A 233 1.23 -5.62 5.11
N LEU A 234 0.39 -5.76 4.09
CA LEU A 234 -0.43 -4.66 3.58
C LEU A 234 -1.69 -4.53 4.44
N VAL A 235 -1.89 -3.35 5.00
CA VAL A 235 -3.12 -2.95 5.68
C VAL A 235 -3.92 -2.10 4.71
N LEU A 236 -5.15 -2.48 4.46
CA LEU A 236 -6.10 -1.80 3.59
C LEU A 236 -7.17 -1.12 4.45
N ARG A 237 -7.52 0.11 4.12
CA ARG A 237 -8.60 0.85 4.78
C ARG A 237 -9.50 1.48 3.74
N ALA A 238 -10.79 1.15 3.79
CA ALA A 238 -11.82 1.89 3.09
C ALA A 238 -12.05 3.23 3.80
N GLU A 239 -12.08 4.32 3.05
CA GLU A 239 -12.14 5.67 3.64
C GLU A 239 -13.56 6.22 3.77
N HIS A 240 -14.54 5.65 3.06
CA HIS A 240 -16.00 5.89 3.09
C HIS A 240 -16.53 7.34 3.09
N ALA A 241 -15.74 8.39 3.28
CA ALA A 241 -16.30 9.70 3.64
C ALA A 241 -15.41 10.89 3.29
N ARG A 242 -14.64 10.84 2.19
CA ARG A 242 -13.80 11.98 1.80
C ARG A 242 -14.00 12.38 0.35
N GLN A 243 -15.04 13.17 0.12
CA GLN A 243 -15.01 14.15 -0.96
C GLN A 243 -14.01 15.23 -0.57
N VAL A 244 -12.82 15.20 -1.15
CA VAL A 244 -11.86 16.29 -0.99
C VAL A 244 -11.74 16.98 -2.32
N ARG A 245 -11.83 18.31 -2.29
CA ARG A 245 -11.76 19.13 -3.48
C ARG A 245 -10.56 20.05 -3.34
N PRO A 246 -9.73 20.22 -4.38
CA PRO A 246 -9.52 19.41 -5.61
C PRO A 246 -8.56 18.21 -5.39
N LEU A 247 -8.15 17.49 -6.47
CA LEU A 247 -7.28 16.29 -6.37
C LEU A 247 -6.00 16.55 -5.56
N ARG A 248 -5.38 17.71 -5.76
CA ARG A 248 -4.21 18.14 -4.97
C ARG A 248 -4.48 18.11 -3.48
N ASP A 249 -5.62 18.63 -3.06
CA ASP A 249 -5.99 18.76 -1.66
C ASP A 249 -6.39 17.38 -1.10
N ALA A 250 -7.02 16.54 -1.93
CA ALA A 250 -7.26 15.13 -1.63
C ALA A 250 -5.95 14.42 -1.30
N LEU A 251 -4.98 14.46 -2.21
CA LEU A 251 -3.69 13.79 -2.02
C LEU A 251 -2.89 14.42 -0.85
N ALA A 252 -2.92 15.74 -0.70
CA ALA A 252 -2.24 16.44 0.40
C ALA A 252 -2.81 16.07 1.78
N ALA A 253 -4.13 15.85 1.89
CA ALA A 253 -4.78 15.39 3.13
C ALA A 253 -4.30 14.00 3.56
N TYR A 254 -3.87 13.17 2.60
CA TYR A 254 -3.25 11.87 2.85
C TYR A 254 -1.71 11.93 2.87
N GLY A 255 -1.13 13.13 2.86
CA GLY A 255 0.31 13.37 3.04
C GLY A 255 1.15 13.18 1.78
N TYR A 256 0.56 13.18 0.59
CA TYR A 256 1.28 13.24 -0.68
C TYR A 256 1.60 14.69 -1.03
N ARG A 257 2.61 15.23 -0.36
CA ARG A 257 3.02 16.65 -0.47
C ARG A 257 4.27 16.87 -1.31
N GLY A 258 4.94 15.80 -1.73
CA GLY A 258 6.12 15.86 -2.60
C GLY A 258 5.78 16.00 -4.09
N LEU A 259 4.49 15.91 -4.44
CA LEU A 259 4.01 16.03 -5.81
C LEU A 259 4.05 17.49 -6.29
N SER A 260 4.47 17.69 -7.53
CA SER A 260 4.43 18.98 -8.23
C SER A 260 3.18 19.09 -9.10
N TRP A 261 2.62 20.30 -9.19
CA TRP A 261 1.30 20.54 -9.75
C TRP A 261 1.32 21.71 -10.73
N ARG A 262 0.69 21.54 -11.90
CA ARG A 262 0.40 22.63 -12.83
C ARG A 262 -0.80 23.45 -12.36
N ASP A 263 -1.83 22.73 -11.91
CA ASP A 263 -3.06 23.25 -11.36
C ASP A 263 -3.57 22.28 -10.29
N ALA A 264 -4.77 22.50 -9.78
CA ALA A 264 -5.28 21.75 -8.66
C ALA A 264 -5.65 20.28 -8.97
N ASP A 265 -5.70 19.91 -10.26
CA ASP A 265 -6.05 18.58 -10.76
C ASP A 265 -4.94 17.91 -11.59
N THR A 266 -3.94 18.69 -12.03
CA THR A 266 -2.91 18.24 -12.97
C THR A 266 -1.54 18.14 -12.28
N VAL A 267 -1.09 16.91 -12.05
CA VAL A 267 0.26 16.58 -11.57
C VAL A 267 1.26 16.71 -12.73
N LEU A 268 2.43 17.29 -12.46
CA LEU A 268 3.55 17.41 -13.41
C LEU A 268 4.59 16.31 -13.21
N ALA A 269 5.00 16.10 -11.97
CA ALA A 269 6.00 15.11 -11.56
C ALA A 269 5.87 14.80 -10.06
N GLY A 270 6.39 13.66 -9.63
CA GLY A 270 6.50 13.23 -8.24
C GLY A 270 7.86 12.61 -7.95
#